data_AF-A0A3D3AF14-F1
#
_entry.id   AF-A0A3D3AF14-F1
#
_cell.length_a   1.000
_cell.length_b   1.000
_cell.length_c   1.000
_cell.angle_alpha   90.00
_cell.angle_beta   90.00
_cell.angle_gamma   90.00
#
_symmetry.space_group_name_H-M   'P 1'
#
loop_
_entity.id
_entity.type
_entity.pdbx_description
1 polymer ?
#
loop_
_entity_poly.entity_id
_entity_poly.type
_entity_poly.pdbx_seq_one_letter_code
_entity_poly.pdbx_strand_id
1 'polypeptide(L)'
;MKVEEFIEFLMNYVVNNYAESKLYTLTEEDIKNIGKLADEKYSTWEWNYGSSPKYSYKNEMKCKGGLIEFNCNIEKGYIKDAKFFGDFFGIYDVSDIETALKGTKYTEDAVRNTLSKFNIENYFSSISLEQILKLMF
;
A
#
# COMPACT_ATOMS: atom_id res chain seq x y z
N MET A 1 -28.71 17.20 -13.65
CA MET A 1 -28.70 16.14 -12.64
C MET A 1 -27.77 16.58 -11.53
N LYS A 2 -28.26 16.67 -10.29
CA LYS A 2 -27.41 16.91 -9.11
C LYS A 2 -26.67 15.64 -8.72
N VAL A 3 -25.65 15.74 -7.86
CA VAL A 3 -24.85 14.57 -7.45
C VAL A 3 -25.71 13.54 -6.70
N GLU A 4 -26.68 14.00 -5.92
CA GLU A 4 -27.61 13.16 -5.17
C GLU A 4 -28.52 12.36 -6.11
N GLU A 5 -29.04 13.02 -7.16
CA GLU A 5 -29.87 12.39 -8.19
C GLU A 5 -29.07 11.33 -8.97
N PHE A 6 -27.77 11.56 -9.18
CA PHE A 6 -26.89 10.60 -9.85
C PHE A 6 -26.54 9.39 -8.96
N ILE A 7 -26.29 9.62 -7.65
CA ILE A 7 -26.06 8.55 -6.68
C ILE A 7 -27.28 7.64 -6.61
N GLU A 8 -28.48 8.22 -6.49
CA GLU A 8 -29.72 7.45 -6.45
C GLU A 8 -29.94 6.65 -7.74
N PHE A 9 -29.69 7.27 -8.90
CA PHE A 9 -29.76 6.58 -10.19
C PHE A 9 -28.81 5.37 -10.26
N LEU A 10 -27.55 5.52 -9.84
CA LEU A 10 -26.57 4.42 -9.82
C LEU A 10 -26.94 3.34 -8.81
N MET A 11 -27.37 3.72 -7.61
CA MET A 11 -27.81 2.75 -6.59
C MET A 11 -28.97 1.90 -7.10
N ASN A 12 -29.97 2.53 -7.71
CA ASN A 12 -31.11 1.84 -8.30
C ASN A 12 -30.67 0.91 -9.44
N TYR A 13 -29.73 1.35 -10.28
CA TYR A 13 -29.18 0.50 -11.34
C TYR A 13 -28.50 -0.75 -10.75
N VAL A 14 -27.64 -0.60 -9.74
CA VAL A 14 -26.95 -1.74 -9.10
C VAL A 14 -27.96 -2.68 -8.44
N VAL A 15 -28.88 -2.18 -7.63
CA VAL A 15 -29.86 -3.03 -6.92
C VAL A 15 -30.73 -3.84 -7.89
N ASN A 16 -31.16 -3.23 -9.00
CA ASN A 16 -31.96 -3.91 -10.01
C ASN A 16 -31.19 -4.97 -10.81
N ASN A 17 -29.86 -4.86 -10.91
CA ASN A 17 -29.02 -5.82 -11.64
C ASN A 17 -28.47 -6.94 -10.75
N TYR A 18 -28.52 -6.80 -9.42
CA TYR A 18 -28.02 -7.79 -8.46
C TYR A 18 -29.12 -8.17 -7.48
N ALA A 19 -29.87 -9.23 -7.80
CA ALA A 19 -31.06 -9.67 -7.06
C ALA A 19 -30.81 -10.02 -5.58
N GLU A 20 -29.56 -10.35 -5.21
CA GLU A 20 -29.19 -10.64 -3.81
C GLU A 20 -28.71 -9.41 -3.03
N SER A 21 -28.64 -8.24 -3.68
CA SER A 21 -28.23 -7.01 -3.03
C SER A 21 -29.23 -6.61 -1.93
N LYS A 22 -28.70 -6.11 -0.82
CA LYS A 22 -29.50 -5.61 0.30
C LYS A 22 -28.97 -4.25 0.70
N LEU A 23 -29.89 -3.30 0.84
CA LEU A 23 -29.56 -2.03 1.47
C LEU A 23 -29.31 -2.28 2.96
N TYR A 24 -28.13 -1.89 3.42
CA TYR A 24 -27.75 -1.97 4.82
C TYR A 24 -27.72 -0.57 5.40
N THR A 25 -28.54 -0.34 6.42
CA THR A 25 -28.51 0.89 7.21
C THR A 25 -27.60 0.67 8.40
N LEU A 26 -26.61 1.55 8.54
CA LEU A 26 -25.68 1.52 9.68
C LEU A 26 -26.44 1.61 11.00
N THR A 27 -26.08 0.76 11.95
CA THR A 27 -26.58 0.83 13.32
C THR A 27 -25.87 1.92 14.12
N GLU A 28 -26.39 2.28 15.30
CA GLU A 28 -25.71 3.21 16.20
C GLU A 28 -24.33 2.69 16.64
N GLU A 29 -24.19 1.38 16.78
CA GLU A 29 -22.92 0.74 17.11
C GLU A 29 -21.92 0.87 15.95
N ASP A 30 -22.36 0.67 14.70
CA ASP A 30 -21.51 0.89 13.53
C ASP A 30 -21.04 2.33 13.44
N ILE A 31 -21.95 3.29 13.62
CA ILE A 31 -21.63 4.72 13.58
C ILE A 31 -20.59 5.05 14.66
N LYS A 32 -20.76 4.52 15.88
CA LYS A 32 -19.78 4.69 16.97
C LYS A 32 -18.42 4.10 16.62
N ASN A 33 -18.39 2.90 16.05
CA ASN A 33 -17.14 2.23 15.66
C ASN A 33 -16.44 2.92 14.48
N ILE A 34 -17.21 3.42 13.50
CA ILE A 34 -16.71 4.25 12.40
C ILE A 34 -16.10 5.54 12.94
N GLY A 35 -16.79 6.22 13.87
CA GLY A 35 -16.26 7.41 14.55
C GLY A 35 -14.92 7.12 15.24
N LYS A 36 -14.85 6.02 15.99
CA LYS A 36 -13.61 5.58 16.63
C LYS A 36 -12.48 5.33 15.61
N LEU A 37 -12.77 4.65 14.50
CA LEU A 37 -11.79 4.42 13.43
C LEU A 37 -11.34 5.72 12.76
N ALA A 38 -12.24 6.69 12.61
CA ALA A 38 -11.89 8.01 12.11
C ALA A 38 -10.89 8.68 13.07
N ASP A 39 -11.20 8.73 14.35
CA ASP A 39 -10.37 9.42 15.36
C ASP A 39 -9.01 8.75 15.57
N GLU A 40 -8.96 7.42 15.59
CA GLU A 40 -7.75 6.66 15.89
C GLU A 40 -6.87 6.39 14.66
N LYS A 41 -7.43 6.47 13.45
CA LYS A 41 -6.71 6.10 12.22
C LYS A 41 -6.92 7.12 11.10
N TYR A 42 -8.12 7.22 10.52
CA TYR A 42 -8.27 7.92 9.23
C TYR A 42 -8.08 9.44 9.31
N SER A 43 -8.26 10.05 10.49
CA SER A 43 -8.05 11.47 10.74
C SER A 43 -6.67 11.79 11.35
N THR A 44 -5.83 10.78 11.64
CA THR A 44 -4.55 11.01 12.32
C THR A 44 -3.46 11.46 11.35
N TRP A 45 -2.48 12.21 11.87
CA TRP A 45 -1.32 12.62 11.07
C TRP A 45 -0.46 11.41 10.71
N GLU A 46 -0.31 10.50 11.65
CA GLU A 46 0.46 9.27 11.53
C GLU A 46 -0.05 8.37 10.40
N TRP A 47 -1.36 8.36 10.13
CA TRP A 47 -1.91 7.60 9.01
C TRP A 47 -1.83 8.36 7.68
N ASN A 48 -2.20 9.64 7.68
CA ASN A 48 -2.29 10.42 6.43
C ASN A 48 -0.92 10.82 5.87
N TYR A 49 0.09 11.00 6.75
CA TYR A 49 1.42 11.45 6.35
C TYR A 49 2.54 10.50 6.81
N GLY A 50 2.34 9.81 7.93
CA GLY A 50 3.36 8.92 8.48
C GLY A 50 4.58 9.66 9.03
N SER A 51 5.59 8.88 9.41
CA SER A 51 6.91 9.39 9.77
C SER A 51 7.82 9.43 8.55
N SER A 52 8.66 10.46 8.46
CA SER A 52 9.74 10.55 7.46
C SER A 52 11.10 10.37 8.14
N PRO A 53 11.55 9.12 8.38
CA PRO A 53 12.86 8.87 8.94
C PRO A 53 13.97 9.42 8.04
N LYS A 54 15.16 9.59 8.61
CA LYS A 54 16.37 9.87 7.82
C LYS A 54 16.71 8.64 7.00
N TYR A 55 16.53 8.73 5.69
CA TYR A 55 16.98 7.74 4.73
C TYR A 55 18.35 8.13 4.18
N SER A 56 19.25 7.16 4.08
CA SER A 56 20.56 7.33 3.44
C SER A 56 20.49 7.24 1.92
N TYR A 57 19.44 6.61 1.40
CA TYR A 57 19.25 6.32 -0.01
C TYR A 57 17.78 6.48 -0.40
N LYS A 58 17.54 7.11 -1.54
CA LYS A 58 16.23 7.27 -2.16
C LYS A 58 16.39 7.06 -3.66
N ASN A 59 15.54 6.23 -4.25
CA ASN A 59 15.44 6.07 -5.70
C ASN A 59 13.97 5.95 -6.11
N GLU A 60 13.66 6.30 -7.35
CA GLU A 60 12.30 6.19 -7.88
C GLU A 60 12.31 5.68 -9.32
N MET A 61 11.26 4.94 -9.68
CA MET A 61 11.11 4.39 -11.02
C MET A 61 9.63 4.32 -11.41
N LYS A 62 9.32 4.82 -12.61
CA LYS A 62 8.01 4.64 -13.22
C LYS A 62 7.93 3.30 -13.93
N CYS A 63 6.99 2.46 -13.48
CA CYS A 63 6.70 1.15 -14.04
C CYS A 63 5.31 1.12 -14.68
N LYS A 64 4.99 0.01 -15.35
CA LYS A 64 3.63 -0.22 -15.88
C LYS A 64 2.58 -0.25 -14.77
N GLY A 65 2.95 -0.80 -13.60
CA GLY A 65 2.08 -0.90 -12.42
C GLY A 65 1.99 0.36 -11.56
N GLY A 66 2.65 1.46 -11.94
CA GLY A 66 2.71 2.69 -11.15
C GLY A 66 4.14 3.22 -10.97
N LEU A 67 4.26 4.41 -10.40
CA LEU A 67 5.48 4.95 -9.81
C LEU A 67 5.78 4.22 -8.50
N ILE A 68 7.03 3.81 -8.32
CA ILE A 68 7.54 3.33 -7.04
C ILE A 68 8.73 4.20 -6.63
N GLU A 69 8.71 4.66 -5.40
CA GLU A 69 9.83 5.29 -4.70
C GLU A 69 10.28 4.34 -3.58
N PHE A 70 11.59 4.05 -3.54
CA PHE A 70 12.22 3.24 -2.51
C PHE A 70 13.15 4.11 -1.66
N ASN A 71 12.86 4.16 -0.37
CA ASN A 71 13.60 4.89 0.62
C ASN A 71 14.23 3.91 1.62
N CYS A 72 15.56 3.96 1.76
CA CYS A 72 16.31 3.01 2.58
C CYS A 72 17.29 3.71 3.51
N ASN A 73 17.34 3.24 4.76
CA ASN A 73 18.40 3.58 5.70
C ASN A 73 19.34 2.38 5.85
N ILE A 74 20.62 2.58 5.53
CA ILE A 74 21.64 1.54 5.56
C ILE A 74 22.67 1.89 6.64
N GLU A 75 22.87 1.00 7.59
CA GLU A 75 23.89 1.14 8.62
C GLU A 75 24.81 -0.07 8.63
N LYS A 76 26.12 0.18 8.57
CA LYS A 76 27.17 -0.86 8.56
C LYS A 76 26.96 -1.92 7.46
N GLY A 77 26.37 -1.51 6.33
CA GLY A 77 26.08 -2.38 5.18
C GLY A 77 24.80 -3.22 5.29
N TYR A 78 23.95 -2.97 6.29
CA TYR A 78 22.67 -3.66 6.48
C TYR A 78 21.50 -2.68 6.41
N ILE A 79 20.40 -3.12 5.82
CA ILE A 79 19.14 -2.37 5.80
C ILE A 79 18.61 -2.27 7.23
N LYS A 80 18.53 -1.06 7.76
CA LYS A 80 17.91 -0.78 9.05
C LYS A 80 16.43 -0.50 8.91
N ASP A 81 16.08 0.30 7.91
CA ASP A 81 14.70 0.58 7.55
C ASP A 81 14.58 0.73 6.03
N ALA A 82 13.42 0.34 5.52
CA ALA A 82 13.07 0.36 4.11
C ALA A 82 11.61 0.76 4.00
N LYS A 83 11.32 1.71 3.12
CA LYS A 83 9.96 2.14 2.80
C LYS A 83 9.75 2.19 1.30
N PHE A 84 8.61 1.68 0.87
CA PHE A 84 8.13 1.82 -0.50
C PHE A 84 6.95 2.79 -0.53
N PHE A 85 7.06 3.82 -1.35
CA PHE A 85 6.02 4.80 -1.61
C PHE A 85 5.64 4.74 -3.09
N GLY A 86 4.48 5.27 -3.45
CA GLY A 86 4.05 5.33 -4.84
C GLY A 86 2.55 5.11 -5.01
N ASP A 87 2.15 5.01 -6.27
CA ASP A 87 0.76 4.75 -6.69
C ASP A 87 0.58 3.33 -7.27
N PHE A 88 1.46 2.40 -6.86
CA PHE A 88 1.35 0.98 -7.19
C PHE A 88 0.23 0.31 -6.39
N PHE A 89 -0.35 -0.74 -6.96
CA PHE A 89 -1.39 -1.55 -6.32
C PHE A 89 -0.85 -2.90 -5.88
N GLY A 90 -1.36 -3.43 -4.79
CA GLY A 90 -1.08 -4.77 -4.29
C GLY A 90 -2.33 -5.37 -3.65
N ILE A 91 -2.40 -6.70 -3.62
CA ILE A 91 -3.41 -7.45 -2.86
C ILE A 91 -3.02 -7.49 -1.38
N TYR A 92 -1.71 -7.51 -1.10
CA TYR A 92 -1.14 -7.49 0.25
C TYR A 92 -0.47 -6.17 0.57
N ASP A 93 -0.32 -5.91 1.87
CA ASP A 93 0.32 -4.71 2.40
C ASP A 93 1.85 -4.77 2.17
N VAL A 94 2.41 -3.73 1.56
CA VAL A 94 3.85 -3.66 1.26
C VAL A 94 4.74 -3.69 2.51
N SER A 95 4.18 -3.39 3.68
CA SER A 95 4.91 -3.44 4.96
C SER A 95 5.47 -4.82 5.30
N ASP A 96 4.92 -5.91 4.75
CA ASP A 96 5.50 -7.26 4.85
C ASP A 96 6.88 -7.32 4.19
N ILE A 97 6.99 -6.75 2.99
CA ILE A 97 8.24 -6.68 2.21
C ILE A 97 9.25 -5.78 2.91
N GLU A 98 8.80 -4.61 3.37
CA GLU A 98 9.64 -3.68 4.14
C GLU A 98 10.22 -4.35 5.39
N THR A 99 9.40 -5.11 6.11
CA THR A 99 9.81 -5.86 7.31
C THR A 99 10.79 -6.96 6.98
N ALA A 100 10.57 -7.71 5.90
CA ALA A 100 11.47 -8.77 5.46
C ALA A 100 12.86 -8.25 5.09
N LEU A 101 12.95 -7.04 4.54
CA LEU A 101 14.21 -6.41 4.18
C LEU A 101 15.02 -5.94 5.40
N LYS A 102 14.40 -5.67 6.54
CA LYS A 102 15.11 -5.24 7.75
C LYS A 102 16.13 -6.29 8.20
N GLY A 103 17.36 -5.85 8.44
CA GLY A 103 18.49 -6.71 8.79
C GLY A 103 19.12 -7.45 7.60
N THR A 104 18.58 -7.33 6.39
CA THR A 104 19.21 -7.90 5.18
C THR A 104 20.45 -7.08 4.80
N LYS A 105 21.52 -7.76 4.38
CA LYS A 105 22.73 -7.10 3.86
C LYS A 105 22.38 -6.38 2.55
N TYR A 106 22.80 -5.13 2.39
CA TYR A 106 22.48 -4.32 1.21
C TYR A 106 23.38 -4.70 0.02
N THR A 107 23.07 -5.84 -0.59
CA THR A 107 23.69 -6.38 -1.80
C THR A 107 22.61 -7.07 -2.62
N GLU A 108 22.70 -6.99 -3.95
CA GLU A 108 21.67 -7.54 -4.84
C GLU A 108 21.32 -9.00 -4.52
N ASP A 109 22.32 -9.87 -4.36
CA ASP A 109 22.10 -11.29 -4.05
C ASP A 109 21.33 -11.53 -2.75
N ALA A 110 21.69 -10.81 -1.68
CA ALA A 110 21.04 -10.97 -0.38
C ALA A 110 19.59 -10.47 -0.42
N VAL A 111 19.36 -9.32 -1.06
CA VAL A 111 18.02 -8.76 -1.25
C VAL A 111 17.18 -9.68 -2.12
N ARG A 112 17.71 -10.15 -3.25
CA ARG A 112 17.05 -11.11 -4.15
C ARG A 112 16.64 -12.38 -3.42
N ASN A 113 17.52 -12.93 -2.59
CA ASN A 113 17.23 -14.12 -1.78
C ASN A 113 16.17 -13.89 -0.69
N THR A 114 16.09 -12.69 -0.13
CA THR A 114 15.04 -12.31 0.81
C THR A 114 13.70 -12.17 0.08
N LEU A 115 13.68 -11.42 -1.02
CA LEU A 115 12.48 -11.09 -1.78
C LEU A 115 11.91 -12.27 -2.60
N SER A 116 12.75 -13.22 -3.02
CA SER A 116 12.31 -14.42 -3.76
C SER A 116 11.40 -15.36 -2.96
N LYS A 117 11.32 -15.17 -1.64
CA LYS A 117 10.39 -15.88 -0.75
C LYS A 117 8.94 -15.37 -0.88
N PHE A 118 8.75 -14.25 -1.56
CA PHE A 118 7.45 -13.60 -1.75
C PHE A 118 7.04 -13.68 -3.20
N ASN A 119 5.73 -13.76 -3.45
CA ASN A 119 5.19 -13.48 -4.77
C ASN A 119 5.09 -11.95 -4.94
N ILE A 120 6.09 -11.34 -5.59
CA ILE A 120 6.19 -9.88 -5.72
C ILE A 120 4.97 -9.26 -6.38
N GLU A 121 4.33 -9.92 -7.34
CA GLU A 121 3.15 -9.38 -8.02
C GLU A 121 1.93 -9.21 -7.08
N ASN A 122 1.89 -9.92 -5.95
CA ASN A 122 0.84 -9.74 -4.94
C ASN A 122 1.03 -8.45 -4.12
N TYR A 123 2.24 -7.90 -4.07
CA TYR A 123 2.57 -6.65 -3.37
C TYR A 123 2.70 -5.47 -4.34
N PHE A 124 3.18 -5.73 -5.56
CA PHE A 124 3.42 -4.76 -6.61
C PHE A 124 2.85 -5.28 -7.94
N SER A 125 1.57 -5.05 -8.17
CA SER A 125 0.85 -5.53 -9.37
C SER A 125 1.49 -4.99 -10.65
N SER A 126 1.72 -5.88 -11.62
CA SER A 126 2.40 -5.56 -12.89
C SER A 126 3.84 -5.06 -12.74
N ILE A 127 4.52 -5.43 -11.64
CA ILE A 127 5.91 -5.07 -11.35
C ILE A 127 6.65 -6.33 -10.90
N SER A 128 7.73 -6.67 -11.60
CA SER A 128 8.50 -7.89 -11.36
C SER A 128 9.57 -7.71 -10.28
N LEU A 129 10.06 -8.82 -9.73
CA LEU A 129 11.22 -8.82 -8.83
C LEU A 129 12.44 -8.11 -9.44
N GLU A 130 12.71 -8.32 -10.73
CA GLU A 130 13.83 -7.65 -11.43
C GLU A 130 13.67 -6.13 -11.45
N GLN A 131 12.44 -5.63 -11.58
CA GLN A 131 12.16 -4.20 -11.54
C GLN A 131 12.40 -3.63 -10.13
N ILE A 132 12.00 -4.36 -9.08
CA ILE A 132 12.27 -3.97 -7.69
C ILE A 132 13.78 -3.96 -7.43
N LEU A 133 14.52 -4.96 -7.89
CA LEU A 133 15.98 -5.00 -7.71
C LEU A 133 16.67 -3.87 -8.47
N LYS A 134 16.23 -3.57 -9.69
CA LYS A 134 16.70 -2.41 -10.48
C LYS A 134 16.36 -1.06 -9.82
N LEU A 135 15.28 -0.97 -9.05
CA LEU A 135 14.98 0.22 -8.26
C LEU A 135 15.97 0.38 -7.08
N MET A 136 16.45 -0.73 -6.52
CA MET A 136 17.33 -0.72 -5.35
C MET A 136 18.82 -0.58 -5.70
N PHE A 137 19.26 -0.98 -6.90
CA PHE A 137 20.67 -1.03 -7.31
C PHE A 137 20.87 -0.41 -8.70
#